data_AF-A0A6J4Q7G0-F1
#
_entry.id   AF-A0A6J4Q7G0-F1
#
_cell.length_a   1.000
_cell.length_b   1.000
_cell.length_c   1.000
_cell.angle_alpha   90.00
_cell.angle_beta   90.00
_cell.angle_gamma   90.00
#
_symmetry.space_group_name_H-M   'P 1'
#
loop_
_entity.id
_entity.type
_entity.pdbx_description
1 polymer ?
#
loop_
_entity_poly.entity_id
_entity_poly.type
_entity_poly.pdbx_seq_one_letter_code
_entity_poly.pdbx_strand_id
1 'polypeptide(L)'
;MNAPTTIDHLLAAASEDTPRLREIPYNYTSFSDREIVIRLLGPRAWELLNRLRDERHTGRSARMLYEVLGDIWVVQRNPYLQDDLLDNPKRRRQLVDALNHRLAEVGKRRTPDTDPDRDAWVGELLQAADQAVRFFDASFHEAAELRRKTLKVLRRQTAKDNIKFDGLSRVSHVTDATDWRVEYPFVVLTPDTEAEMAGLVKACIELGLTIIPRGGGTGYTGGAIPLTWKSVVINTEKLEAMSEVESIAVAGHEQPVPTIWTEAGVVTQRVSDAAERSGFVFAVDPTSAEASCIGGNIAMNAGGKKAVLWGTALDNLVSWRMVTPQAQWLEVTRLDHNLGKIHDAPVATFELRYFRADGKTELRRETLAIPGAAFRREGLGKDVTDKFLSGLPGIQKEGCDGLITSARWIVHRMPAHTRTVCLEFFGNARDAVPSIVEIKDFMFAEKDRSGVLLAGLEHLDDRYLRAVGYSTKSKRAALPKMVLVGDIVGDDPDAVARATSEVVRIANSRSGEGFVAISPEARKRFWLDRKRTAAISKHTNAFKINEDVVIPLPRMAEYTEGIERINIELSLVNKIRLADELEAFFSRGNLPLGKLDDANEIPS
;
A
#
# COMPACT_ATOMS: atom_id res chain seq x y z
N MET A 1 -5.32 14.54 -31.44
CA MET A 1 -5.91 15.86 -31.13
C MET A 1 -7.33 15.59 -30.66
N ASN A 2 -7.56 15.57 -29.35
CA ASN A 2 -8.90 15.36 -28.78
C ASN A 2 -9.38 16.72 -28.29
N ALA A 3 -10.28 17.35 -29.04
CA ALA A 3 -11.00 18.50 -28.52
C ALA A 3 -11.92 18.03 -27.37
N PRO A 4 -12.04 18.77 -26.26
CA PRO A 4 -13.00 18.44 -25.24
C PRO A 4 -14.41 18.72 -25.77
N THR A 5 -15.28 17.71 -25.72
CA THR A 5 -16.71 17.87 -25.97
C THR A 5 -17.26 18.93 -24.99
N THR A 6 -17.96 19.93 -25.49
CA THR A 6 -18.49 21.02 -24.69
C THR A 6 -19.61 20.54 -23.76
N ILE A 7 -19.71 21.15 -22.58
CA ILE A 7 -20.72 20.83 -21.54
C ILE A 7 -22.15 20.85 -22.11
N ASP A 8 -22.42 21.71 -23.07
CA ASP A 8 -23.73 21.84 -23.69
C ASP A 8 -24.14 20.59 -24.48
N HIS A 9 -23.18 19.82 -25.02
CA HIS A 9 -23.45 18.55 -25.70
C HIS A 9 -23.82 17.42 -24.73
N LEU A 10 -23.31 17.44 -23.49
CA LEU A 10 -23.70 16.50 -22.43
C LEU A 10 -25.08 16.84 -21.85
N LEU A 11 -25.47 18.12 -21.88
CA LEU A 11 -26.78 18.58 -21.40
C LEU A 11 -27.90 18.31 -22.41
N ALA A 12 -27.62 18.38 -23.71
CA ALA A 12 -28.61 18.15 -24.76
C ALA A 12 -29.02 16.67 -24.94
N ALA A 13 -28.19 15.72 -24.48
CA ALA A 13 -28.47 14.28 -24.57
C ALA A 13 -29.32 13.72 -23.40
N ALA A 14 -29.68 14.56 -22.41
CA ALA A 14 -30.50 14.15 -21.28
C ALA A 14 -32.00 14.24 -21.63
N SER A 15 -32.56 13.15 -22.16
CA SER A 15 -34.02 12.95 -22.12
C SER A 15 -34.48 12.76 -20.67
N GLU A 16 -35.68 13.25 -20.33
CA GLU A 16 -36.26 13.24 -18.98
C GLU A 16 -36.45 11.82 -18.38
N ASP A 17 -36.29 10.75 -19.18
CA ASP A 17 -36.52 9.36 -18.79
C ASP A 17 -35.25 8.48 -18.70
N THR A 18 -34.04 9.04 -18.82
CA THR A 18 -32.81 8.25 -18.61
C THR A 18 -32.39 8.37 -17.13
N PRO A 19 -32.37 7.28 -16.33
CA PRO A 19 -32.01 7.37 -14.93
C PRO A 19 -30.55 7.85 -14.80
N ARG A 20 -30.36 9.01 -14.18
CA ARG A 20 -29.03 9.48 -13.78
C ARG A 20 -28.41 8.39 -12.90
N LEU A 21 -27.29 7.82 -13.34
CA LEU A 21 -26.51 6.86 -12.56
C LEU A 21 -26.02 7.45 -11.21
N ARG A 22 -25.99 8.79 -11.07
CA ARG A 22 -25.72 9.54 -9.84
C ARG A 22 -26.57 10.83 -9.79
N GLU A 23 -27.28 11.04 -8.68
CA GLU A 23 -28.11 12.21 -8.40
C GLU A 23 -27.33 13.35 -7.74
N ILE A 24 -26.26 13.04 -6.98
CA ILE A 24 -25.38 14.05 -6.36
C ILE A 24 -24.39 14.59 -7.41
N PRO A 25 -24.39 15.91 -7.69
CA PRO A 25 -23.47 16.50 -8.64
C PRO A 25 -22.03 16.48 -8.12
N TYR A 26 -21.07 16.53 -9.05
CA TYR A 26 -19.63 16.58 -8.76
C TYR A 26 -19.08 15.39 -7.96
N ASN A 27 -19.85 14.30 -7.82
CA ASN A 27 -19.34 13.08 -7.22
C ASN A 27 -18.41 12.35 -8.21
N TYR A 28 -17.13 12.73 -8.21
CA TYR A 28 -16.04 12.05 -8.93
C TYR A 28 -15.32 10.98 -8.09
N THR A 29 -15.88 10.62 -6.92
CA THR A 29 -15.28 9.65 -6.02
C THR A 29 -15.85 8.24 -6.23
N SER A 30 -15.22 7.23 -5.64
CA SER A 30 -15.74 5.86 -5.60
C SER A 30 -17.00 5.71 -4.73
N PHE A 31 -17.31 6.70 -3.88
CA PHE A 31 -18.51 6.70 -3.05
C PHE A 31 -19.77 6.83 -3.91
N SER A 32 -20.76 6.01 -3.59
CA SER A 32 -22.14 6.12 -4.06
C SER A 32 -22.87 7.28 -3.38
N ASP A 33 -23.98 7.73 -3.97
CA ASP A 33 -24.82 8.77 -3.37
C ASP A 33 -25.35 8.34 -2.00
N ARG A 34 -25.65 7.04 -1.84
CA ARG A 34 -25.99 6.44 -0.54
C ARG A 34 -24.92 6.73 0.51
N GLU A 35 -23.66 6.45 0.19
CA GLU A 35 -22.57 6.63 1.15
C GLU A 35 -22.35 8.11 1.49
N ILE A 36 -22.46 9.00 0.50
CA ILE A 36 -22.35 10.45 0.73
C ILE A 36 -23.49 10.94 1.62
N VAL A 37 -24.74 10.56 1.33
CA VAL A 37 -25.90 10.91 2.17
C VAL A 37 -25.71 10.39 3.59
N ILE A 38 -25.32 9.12 3.76
CA ILE A 38 -25.13 8.54 5.09
C ILE A 38 -24.02 9.29 5.85
N ARG A 39 -22.96 9.68 5.17
CA ARG A 39 -21.83 10.37 5.78
C ARG A 39 -22.14 11.81 6.18
N LEU A 40 -22.96 12.51 5.39
CA LEU A 40 -23.32 13.90 5.65
C LEU A 40 -24.55 14.05 6.54
N LEU A 41 -25.57 13.19 6.36
CA LEU A 41 -26.90 13.32 6.97
C LEU A 41 -27.31 12.13 7.86
N GLY A 42 -26.60 11.00 7.78
CA GLY A 42 -26.88 9.79 8.55
C GLY A 42 -27.75 8.73 7.84
N PRO A 43 -27.79 7.48 8.35
CA PRO A 43 -28.56 6.36 7.77
C PRO A 43 -30.05 6.67 7.60
N ARG A 44 -30.64 7.36 8.57
CA ARG A 44 -32.05 7.72 8.60
C ARG A 44 -32.45 8.62 7.41
N ALA A 45 -31.58 9.57 7.03
CA ALA A 45 -31.83 10.43 5.89
C ALA A 45 -31.92 9.63 4.57
N TRP A 46 -31.09 8.60 4.40
CA TRP A 46 -31.16 7.73 3.23
C TRP A 46 -32.47 6.95 3.15
N GLU A 47 -32.97 6.43 4.29
CA GLU A 47 -34.27 5.76 4.34
C GLU A 47 -35.42 6.68 3.92
N LEU A 48 -35.42 7.91 4.45
CA LEU A 48 -36.44 8.91 4.10
C LEU A 48 -36.38 9.30 2.62
N LEU A 49 -35.18 9.48 2.06
CA LEU A 49 -35.02 9.77 0.63
C LEU A 49 -35.55 8.64 -0.25
N ASN A 50 -35.33 7.37 0.12
CA ASN A 50 -35.90 6.25 -0.63
C ASN A 50 -37.44 6.26 -0.58
N ARG A 51 -38.03 6.47 0.59
CA ARG A 51 -39.50 6.57 0.75
C ARG A 51 -40.08 7.69 -0.11
N LEU A 52 -39.47 8.87 -0.06
CA LEU A 52 -39.88 10.04 -0.84
C LEU A 52 -39.68 9.88 -2.36
N ARG A 53 -38.79 8.98 -2.79
CA ARG A 53 -38.55 8.68 -4.21
C ARG A 53 -39.65 7.79 -4.78
N ASP A 54 -40.18 6.86 -3.99
CA ASP A 54 -41.24 5.94 -4.41
C ASP A 54 -42.56 6.67 -4.70
N GLU A 55 -42.75 7.86 -4.11
CA GLU A 55 -43.96 8.68 -4.26
C GLU A 55 -44.00 9.54 -5.55
N ARG A 56 -42.99 9.51 -6.42
CA ARG A 56 -42.90 10.23 -7.74
C ARG A 56 -43.21 11.76 -7.74
N HIS A 57 -43.31 12.41 -6.59
CA HIS A 57 -43.70 13.84 -6.47
C HIS A 57 -42.53 14.81 -6.10
N THR A 58 -41.27 14.38 -6.16
CA THR A 58 -40.15 15.02 -5.41
C THR A 58 -39.00 15.63 -6.23
N GLY A 59 -39.05 15.60 -7.56
CA GLY A 59 -37.88 15.87 -8.42
C GLY A 59 -37.13 17.19 -8.15
N ARG A 60 -37.82 18.32 -7.97
CA ARG A 60 -37.17 19.63 -7.81
C ARG A 60 -36.53 19.84 -6.43
N SER A 61 -37.22 19.44 -5.36
CA SER A 61 -36.71 19.58 -3.99
C SER A 61 -35.58 18.59 -3.69
N ALA A 62 -35.70 17.36 -4.20
CA ALA A 62 -34.64 16.36 -4.11
C ALA A 62 -33.37 16.84 -4.83
N ARG A 63 -33.50 17.40 -6.04
CA ARG A 63 -32.36 17.95 -6.78
C ARG A 63 -31.64 19.08 -6.01
N MET A 64 -32.37 20.00 -5.40
CA MET A 64 -31.78 21.07 -4.59
C MET A 64 -31.04 20.52 -3.36
N LEU A 65 -31.58 19.50 -2.70
CA LEU A 65 -30.89 18.84 -1.59
C LEU A 65 -29.62 18.15 -2.07
N TYR A 66 -29.67 17.41 -3.17
CA TYR A 66 -28.48 16.77 -3.74
C TYR A 66 -27.42 17.78 -4.20
N GLU A 67 -27.81 18.94 -4.75
CA GLU A 67 -26.89 20.05 -5.04
C GLU A 67 -26.18 20.54 -3.77
N VAL A 68 -26.91 20.71 -2.65
CA VAL A 68 -26.30 21.10 -1.37
C VAL A 68 -25.29 20.05 -0.90
N LEU A 69 -25.65 18.77 -0.97
CA LEU A 69 -24.75 17.68 -0.59
C LEU A 69 -23.52 17.59 -1.51
N GLY A 70 -23.71 17.79 -2.81
CA GLY A 70 -22.64 17.81 -3.81
C GLY A 70 -21.64 18.93 -3.57
N ASP A 71 -22.13 20.15 -3.29
CA ASP A 71 -21.31 21.31 -2.98
C ASP A 71 -20.49 21.11 -1.68
N ILE A 72 -21.09 20.53 -0.63
CA ILE A 72 -20.35 20.17 0.59
C ILE A 72 -19.30 19.10 0.26
N TRP A 73 -19.69 18.04 -0.46
CA TRP A 73 -18.84 16.89 -0.73
C TRP A 73 -17.61 17.25 -1.57
N VAL A 74 -17.80 18.01 -2.66
CA VAL A 74 -16.70 18.41 -3.55
C VAL A 74 -15.64 19.21 -2.81
N VAL A 75 -16.06 20.10 -1.91
CA VAL A 75 -15.15 20.90 -1.09
C VAL A 75 -14.45 20.03 -0.03
N GLN A 76 -15.18 19.15 0.66
CA GLN A 76 -14.57 18.22 1.62
C GLN A 76 -13.53 17.29 0.97
N ARG A 77 -13.71 16.96 -0.31
CA ARG A 77 -12.83 16.06 -1.06
C ARG A 77 -11.75 16.75 -1.90
N ASN A 78 -11.65 18.08 -1.82
CA ASN A 78 -10.69 18.85 -2.61
C ASN A 78 -9.91 19.86 -1.72
N PRO A 79 -8.68 19.51 -1.31
CA PRO A 79 -7.82 20.40 -0.53
C PRO A 79 -7.61 21.79 -1.14
N TYR A 80 -7.60 21.92 -2.47
CA TYR A 80 -7.43 23.21 -3.14
C TYR A 80 -8.65 24.12 -2.95
N LEU A 81 -9.86 23.55 -2.97
CA LEU A 81 -11.08 24.30 -2.65
C LEU A 81 -11.13 24.68 -1.16
N GLN A 82 -10.67 23.77 -0.28
CA GLN A 82 -10.56 24.08 1.15
C GLN A 82 -9.64 25.27 1.39
N ASP A 83 -8.46 25.27 0.76
CA ASP A 83 -7.47 26.34 0.90
C ASP A 83 -8.02 27.67 0.33
N ASP A 84 -8.65 27.67 -0.85
CA ASP A 84 -9.25 28.89 -1.42
C ASP A 84 -10.32 29.49 -0.50
N LEU A 85 -11.18 28.66 0.10
CA LEU A 85 -12.26 29.11 0.99
C LEU A 85 -11.75 29.52 2.38
N LEU A 86 -10.63 28.96 2.85
CA LEU A 86 -9.95 29.42 4.06
C LEU A 86 -9.32 30.80 3.85
N ASP A 87 -8.69 31.01 2.69
CA ASP A 87 -8.01 32.27 2.37
C ASP A 87 -8.99 33.38 1.94
N ASN A 88 -10.19 33.02 1.46
CA ASN A 88 -11.22 33.95 1.00
C ASN A 88 -12.54 33.83 1.79
N PRO A 89 -12.64 34.41 3.01
CA PRO A 89 -13.85 34.34 3.83
C PRO A 89 -15.13 34.86 3.15
N LYS A 90 -15.00 35.80 2.21
CA LYS A 90 -16.13 36.31 1.41
C LYS A 90 -16.70 35.23 0.49
N ARG A 91 -15.85 34.45 -0.20
CA ARG A 91 -16.29 33.34 -1.07
C ARG A 91 -16.94 32.24 -0.25
N ARG A 92 -16.35 31.91 0.91
CA ARG A 92 -16.95 30.96 1.86
C ARG A 92 -18.35 31.39 2.27
N ARG A 93 -18.53 32.66 2.67
CA ARG A 93 -19.85 33.18 3.04
C ARG A 93 -20.85 33.08 1.89
N GLN A 94 -20.45 33.46 0.67
CA GLN A 94 -21.31 33.35 -0.51
C GLN A 94 -21.75 31.90 -0.79
N LEU A 95 -20.84 30.93 -0.64
CA LEU A 95 -21.17 29.51 -0.76
C LEU A 95 -22.19 29.10 0.30
N VAL A 96 -21.92 29.38 1.58
CA VAL A 96 -22.81 29.02 2.70
C VAL A 96 -24.20 29.68 2.55
N ASP A 97 -24.26 30.94 2.15
CA ASP A 97 -25.50 31.65 1.89
C ASP A 97 -26.31 30.99 0.75
N ALA A 98 -25.62 30.53 -0.31
CA ALA A 98 -26.25 29.80 -1.41
C ALA A 98 -26.80 28.44 -0.96
N LEU A 99 -26.07 27.69 -0.11
CA LEU A 99 -26.54 26.43 0.46
C LEU A 99 -27.79 26.64 1.31
N ASN A 100 -27.76 27.63 2.22
CA ASN A 100 -28.91 27.98 3.06
C ASN A 100 -30.11 28.45 2.24
N HIS A 101 -29.89 29.21 1.17
CA HIS A 101 -30.96 29.63 0.27
C HIS A 101 -31.65 28.43 -0.40
N ARG A 102 -30.89 27.44 -0.90
CA ARG A 102 -31.46 26.21 -1.48
C ARG A 102 -32.30 25.43 -0.47
N LEU A 103 -31.81 25.28 0.77
CA LEU A 103 -32.56 24.60 1.83
C LEU A 103 -33.85 25.35 2.19
N ALA A 104 -33.81 26.69 2.23
CA ALA A 104 -35.00 27.51 2.45
C ALA A 104 -36.03 27.37 1.33
N GLU A 105 -35.60 27.28 0.07
CA GLU A 105 -36.49 27.03 -1.08
C GLU A 105 -37.16 25.65 -1.03
N VAL A 106 -36.46 24.63 -0.54
CA VAL A 106 -37.07 23.31 -0.25
C VAL A 106 -38.09 23.43 0.87
N GLY A 107 -37.77 24.17 1.94
CA GLY A 107 -38.68 24.44 3.05
C GLY A 107 -39.97 25.15 2.65
N LYS A 108 -39.94 26.09 1.70
CA LYS A 108 -41.14 26.79 1.19
C LYS A 108 -42.11 25.88 0.42
N ARG A 109 -41.66 24.70 -0.03
CA ARG A 109 -42.46 23.74 -0.80
C ARG A 109 -43.10 22.67 0.07
N ARG A 110 -42.94 22.77 1.38
CA ARG A 110 -43.61 21.93 2.37
C ARG A 110 -45.11 22.21 2.39
N THR A 111 -45.92 21.16 2.51
CA THR A 111 -47.38 21.22 2.44
C THR A 111 -48.00 20.48 3.63
N PRO A 112 -47.85 21.01 4.87
CA PRO A 112 -48.28 20.34 6.09
C PRO A 112 -49.79 20.05 6.11
N ASP A 113 -50.60 20.90 5.47
CA ASP A 113 -52.06 20.75 5.44
C ASP A 113 -52.54 19.72 4.39
N THR A 114 -51.68 19.36 3.43
CA THR A 114 -52.03 18.45 2.32
C THR A 114 -51.53 17.04 2.56
N ASP A 115 -50.32 16.90 3.12
CA ASP A 115 -49.67 15.61 3.34
C ASP A 115 -48.77 15.70 4.60
N PRO A 116 -49.35 15.51 5.80
CA PRO A 116 -48.64 15.70 7.07
C PRO A 116 -47.46 14.75 7.26
N ASP A 117 -47.59 13.50 6.81
CA ASP A 117 -46.55 12.47 6.99
C ASP A 117 -45.34 12.77 6.10
N ARG A 118 -45.59 13.11 4.82
CA ARG A 118 -44.54 13.53 3.90
C ARG A 118 -43.87 14.82 4.35
N ASP A 119 -44.65 15.78 4.84
CA ASP A 119 -44.13 17.04 5.38
C ASP A 119 -43.17 16.79 6.55
N ALA A 120 -43.51 15.87 7.45
CA ALA A 120 -42.66 15.48 8.56
C ALA A 120 -41.33 14.88 8.09
N TRP A 121 -41.35 14.00 7.08
CA TRP A 121 -40.12 13.40 6.52
C TRP A 121 -39.22 14.45 5.84
N VAL A 122 -39.81 15.36 5.06
CA VAL A 122 -39.07 16.47 4.44
C VAL A 122 -38.49 17.40 5.52
N GLY A 123 -39.24 17.66 6.59
CA GLY A 123 -38.78 18.42 7.74
C GLY A 123 -37.56 17.79 8.43
N GLU A 124 -37.58 16.47 8.64
CA GLU A 124 -36.45 15.70 9.22
C GLU A 124 -35.20 15.78 8.33
N LEU A 125 -35.36 15.63 7.01
CA LEU A 125 -34.27 15.78 6.04
C LEU A 125 -33.68 17.19 6.02
N LEU A 126 -34.53 18.22 6.05
CA LEU A 126 -34.08 19.62 6.10
C LEU A 126 -33.31 19.93 7.37
N GLN A 127 -33.74 19.39 8.51
CA GLN A 127 -33.02 19.55 9.78
C GLN A 127 -31.64 18.91 9.70
N ALA A 128 -31.53 17.69 9.17
CA ALA A 128 -30.25 17.03 8.96
C ALA A 128 -29.34 17.82 8.01
N ALA A 129 -29.89 18.33 6.91
CA ALA A 129 -29.15 19.11 5.91
C ALA A 129 -28.69 20.47 6.46
N ASP A 130 -29.53 21.17 7.23
CA ASP A 130 -29.16 22.41 7.93
C ASP A 130 -28.02 22.17 8.90
N GLN A 131 -28.06 21.07 9.67
CA GLN A 131 -26.98 20.68 10.56
C GLN A 131 -25.67 20.41 9.78
N ALA A 132 -25.75 19.73 8.63
CA ALA A 132 -24.60 19.47 7.77
C ALA A 132 -23.98 20.77 7.22
N VAL A 133 -24.78 21.75 6.79
CA VAL A 133 -24.29 23.06 6.34
C VAL A 133 -23.64 23.84 7.48
N ARG A 134 -24.22 23.83 8.68
CA ARG A 134 -23.62 24.46 9.88
C ARG A 134 -22.29 23.82 10.25
N PHE A 135 -22.22 22.48 10.25
CA PHE A 135 -20.97 21.76 10.51
C PHE A 135 -19.91 22.08 9.45
N PHE A 136 -20.31 22.14 8.17
CA PHE A 136 -19.44 22.51 7.07
C PHE A 136 -18.81 23.90 7.28
N ASP A 137 -19.59 24.96 7.56
CA ASP A 137 -19.02 26.29 7.81
C ASP A 137 -18.18 26.36 9.10
N ALA A 138 -18.62 25.66 10.17
CA ALA A 138 -17.86 25.58 11.42
C ALA A 138 -16.48 24.92 11.22
N SER A 139 -16.38 23.91 10.35
CA SER A 139 -15.13 23.18 10.08
C SER A 139 -14.02 24.08 9.55
N PHE A 140 -14.34 25.13 8.78
CA PHE A 140 -13.34 26.10 8.32
C PHE A 140 -12.77 26.95 9.46
N HIS A 141 -13.60 27.32 10.42
CA HIS A 141 -13.15 28.08 11.59
C HIS A 141 -12.23 27.22 12.46
N GLU A 142 -12.63 25.96 12.69
CA GLU A 142 -11.82 24.99 13.43
C GLU A 142 -10.47 24.75 12.73
N ALA A 143 -10.49 24.50 11.41
CA ALA A 143 -9.28 24.29 10.63
C ALA A 143 -8.35 25.53 10.66
N ALA A 144 -8.89 26.74 10.52
CA ALA A 144 -8.10 27.98 10.57
C ALA A 144 -7.46 28.21 11.95
N GLU A 145 -8.19 27.94 13.03
CA GLU A 145 -7.64 28.02 14.39
C GLU A 145 -6.55 26.98 14.62
N LEU A 146 -6.79 25.73 14.20
CA LEU A 146 -5.82 24.66 14.31
C LEU A 146 -4.57 24.94 13.48
N ARG A 147 -4.70 25.50 12.26
CA ARG A 147 -3.55 25.90 11.41
C ARG A 147 -2.68 26.95 12.12
N ARG A 148 -3.30 27.97 12.72
CA ARG A 148 -2.57 29.01 13.49
C ARG A 148 -1.83 28.42 14.69
N LYS A 149 -2.49 27.56 15.49
CA LYS A 149 -1.87 26.88 16.64
C LYS A 149 -0.72 25.99 16.20
N THR A 150 -0.96 25.15 15.19
CA THR A 150 0.01 24.21 14.64
C THR A 150 1.25 24.92 14.12
N LEU A 151 1.08 25.99 13.32
CA LEU A 151 2.19 26.77 12.80
C LEU A 151 3.00 27.44 13.92
N LYS A 152 2.35 27.93 14.97
CA LYS A 152 3.03 28.56 16.13
C LYS A 152 3.91 27.55 16.89
N VAL A 153 3.43 26.32 17.07
CA VAL A 153 4.14 25.27 17.82
C VAL A 153 5.24 24.66 16.98
N LEU A 154 4.94 24.23 15.74
CA LEU A 154 5.87 23.48 14.90
C LEU A 154 7.01 24.32 14.32
N ARG A 155 6.84 25.63 14.11
CA ARG A 155 7.95 26.51 13.66
C ARG A 155 9.10 26.63 14.66
N ARG A 156 8.91 26.16 15.90
CA ARG A 156 9.98 26.05 16.90
C ARG A 156 10.81 24.79 16.75
N GLN A 157 10.28 23.79 16.03
CA GLN A 157 10.86 22.47 15.89
C GLN A 157 11.47 22.25 14.51
N THR A 158 10.91 22.87 13.46
CA THR A 158 11.37 22.73 12.08
C THR A 158 11.19 24.04 11.29
N ALA A 159 11.81 24.13 10.12
CA ALA A 159 11.65 25.26 9.21
C ALA A 159 10.19 25.43 8.78
N LYS A 160 9.76 26.67 8.52
CA LYS A 160 8.38 26.97 8.10
C LYS A 160 7.99 26.17 6.85
N ASP A 161 8.91 26.04 5.91
CA ASP A 161 8.66 25.37 4.63
C ASP A 161 8.51 23.86 4.78
N ASN A 162 8.85 23.27 5.93
CA ASN A 162 8.63 21.86 6.22
C ASN A 162 7.22 21.58 6.77
N ILE A 163 6.42 22.62 7.02
CA ILE A 163 5.05 22.53 7.54
C ILE A 163 4.08 22.79 6.39
N LYS A 164 3.61 21.72 5.75
CA LYS A 164 2.87 21.76 4.48
C LYS A 164 1.38 21.61 4.70
N PHE A 165 0.65 22.72 4.56
CA PHE A 165 -0.82 22.73 4.55
C PHE A 165 -1.41 22.71 3.13
N ASP A 166 -0.59 22.88 2.10
CA ASP A 166 -1.02 23.04 0.72
C ASP A 166 -1.64 21.77 0.15
N GLY A 167 -2.54 21.96 -0.81
CA GLY A 167 -3.24 20.89 -1.50
C GLY A 167 -2.33 19.85 -2.15
N LEU A 168 -1.22 20.25 -2.78
CA LEU A 168 -0.31 19.31 -3.44
C LEU A 168 0.28 18.31 -2.45
N SER A 169 0.87 18.83 -1.37
CA SER A 169 1.45 18.00 -0.31
C SER A 169 0.40 17.08 0.30
N ARG A 170 -0.79 17.57 0.63
CA ARG A 170 -1.86 16.75 1.23
C ARG A 170 -2.39 15.68 0.28
N VAL A 171 -2.53 15.99 -1.02
CA VAL A 171 -2.99 15.03 -2.04
C VAL A 171 -1.95 13.94 -2.27
N SER A 172 -0.66 14.27 -2.36
CA SER A 172 0.39 13.26 -2.57
C SER A 172 0.60 12.33 -1.37
N HIS A 173 0.08 12.68 -0.20
CA HIS A 173 0.23 11.92 1.05
C HIS A 173 -1.08 11.27 1.55
N VAL A 174 -2.11 11.23 0.70
CA VAL A 174 -3.43 10.66 1.05
C VAL A 174 -3.49 9.13 0.96
N THR A 175 -2.53 8.50 0.25
CA THR A 175 -2.58 7.09 -0.14
C THR A 175 -1.21 6.43 -0.15
N ASP A 176 -1.17 5.10 -0.08
CA ASP A 176 -0.02 4.26 -0.35
C ASP A 176 -0.26 3.37 -1.60
N ALA A 177 0.47 2.27 -1.77
CA ALA A 177 0.32 1.40 -2.94
C ALA A 177 -1.00 0.59 -2.96
N THR A 178 -1.82 0.64 -1.89
CA THR A 178 -3.21 0.16 -1.93
C THR A 178 -4.13 1.03 -2.78
N ASP A 179 -3.71 2.26 -3.09
CA ASP A 179 -4.47 3.27 -3.83
C ASP A 179 -5.77 3.74 -3.12
N TRP A 180 -5.95 3.40 -1.84
CA TRP A 180 -7.09 3.87 -1.05
C TRP A 180 -6.92 5.34 -0.67
N ARG A 181 -7.97 6.14 -0.87
CA ARG A 181 -7.97 7.59 -0.59
C ARG A 181 -9.07 7.91 0.42
N VAL A 182 -8.85 7.54 1.68
CA VAL A 182 -9.87 7.63 2.74
C VAL A 182 -10.03 9.07 3.22
N GLU A 183 -9.03 9.64 3.87
CA GLU A 183 -9.01 11.05 4.31
C GLU A 183 -7.73 11.77 3.89
N TYR A 184 -7.83 13.09 3.71
CA TYR A 184 -6.65 13.95 3.54
C TYR A 184 -6.03 14.27 4.90
N PRO A 185 -4.70 14.26 5.03
CA PRO A 185 -4.07 14.69 6.26
C PRO A 185 -4.31 16.19 6.49
N PHE A 186 -4.36 16.62 7.74
CA PHE A 186 -4.45 18.04 8.09
C PHE A 186 -3.19 18.80 7.70
N VAL A 187 -2.02 18.19 7.92
CA VAL A 187 -0.71 18.75 7.61
C VAL A 187 0.29 17.65 7.25
N VAL A 188 1.23 17.94 6.36
CA VAL A 188 2.39 17.08 6.09
C VAL A 188 3.64 17.76 6.64
N LEU A 189 4.47 17.00 7.35
CA LEU A 189 5.75 17.45 7.90
C LEU A 189 6.90 16.77 7.17
N THR A 190 7.93 17.55 6.82
CA THR A 190 9.09 17.10 6.04
C THR A 190 10.40 17.55 6.71
N PRO A 191 10.77 16.96 7.87
CA PRO A 191 11.95 17.36 8.63
C PRO A 191 13.23 17.35 7.77
N ASP A 192 14.17 18.26 8.05
CA ASP A 192 15.48 18.27 7.39
C ASP A 192 16.47 17.33 8.08
N THR A 193 16.31 17.11 9.38
CA THR A 193 17.24 16.31 10.19
C THR A 193 16.51 15.40 11.17
N GLU A 194 17.12 14.26 11.53
CA GLU A 194 16.54 13.38 12.55
C GLU A 194 16.35 14.11 13.89
N ALA A 195 17.21 15.08 14.23
CA ALA A 195 17.17 15.81 15.50
C ALA A 195 15.82 16.53 15.76
N GLU A 196 15.06 16.86 14.72
CA GLU A 196 13.76 17.50 14.81
C GLU A 196 12.65 16.55 15.28
N MET A 197 12.84 15.24 15.10
CA MET A 197 11.78 14.22 15.20
C MET A 197 11.11 14.19 16.57
N ALA A 198 11.87 14.21 17.67
CA ALA A 198 11.30 14.21 19.01
C ALA A 198 10.46 15.46 19.30
N GLY A 199 10.92 16.63 18.84
CA GLY A 199 10.18 17.88 18.94
C GLY A 199 8.89 17.87 18.14
N LEU A 200 8.93 17.35 16.91
CA LEU A 200 7.75 17.22 16.05
C LEU A 200 6.71 16.25 16.64
N VAL A 201 7.13 15.07 17.10
CA VAL A 201 6.23 14.09 17.72
C VAL A 201 5.54 14.67 18.94
N LYS A 202 6.31 15.31 19.84
CA LYS A 202 5.75 15.97 21.03
C LYS A 202 4.70 17.01 20.66
N ALA A 203 5.04 17.91 19.74
CA ALA A 203 4.17 18.99 19.31
C ALA A 203 2.87 18.46 18.67
N CYS A 204 2.97 17.43 17.82
CA CYS A 204 1.80 16.83 17.18
C CYS A 204 0.84 16.17 18.18
N ILE A 205 1.38 15.49 19.21
CA ILE A 205 0.56 14.90 20.28
C ILE A 205 -0.10 15.98 21.13
N GLU A 206 0.62 17.04 21.49
CA GLU A 206 0.06 18.20 22.21
C GLU A 206 -1.06 18.91 21.41
N LEU A 207 -1.00 18.88 20.08
CA LEU A 207 -2.03 19.41 19.19
C LEU A 207 -3.21 18.46 18.97
N GLY A 208 -3.16 17.24 19.51
CA GLY A 208 -4.19 16.21 19.32
C GLY A 208 -4.24 15.64 17.90
N LEU A 209 -3.11 15.64 17.18
CA LEU A 209 -3.00 15.10 15.82
C LEU A 209 -2.59 13.62 15.85
N THR A 210 -3.28 12.78 15.09
CA THR A 210 -2.85 11.40 14.83
C THR A 210 -1.62 11.41 13.92
N ILE A 211 -0.49 10.88 14.40
CA ILE A 211 0.77 10.84 13.65
C ILE A 211 0.81 9.59 12.75
N ILE A 212 1.16 9.80 11.49
CA ILE A 212 1.35 8.73 10.49
C ILE A 212 2.76 8.88 9.92
N PRO A 213 3.70 7.97 10.26
CA PRO A 213 5.01 7.96 9.63
C PRO A 213 4.92 7.51 8.17
N ARG A 214 5.73 8.12 7.32
CA ARG A 214 5.77 7.79 5.90
C ARG A 214 7.19 7.94 5.33
N GLY A 215 7.66 6.91 4.63
CA GLY A 215 8.75 7.02 3.65
C GLY A 215 8.17 7.12 2.25
N GLY A 216 8.69 6.37 1.27
CA GLY A 216 8.21 6.40 -0.13
C GLY A 216 6.77 5.93 -0.40
N GLY A 217 5.95 5.63 0.63
CA GLY A 217 4.52 5.32 0.45
C GLY A 217 4.22 4.03 -0.33
N THR A 218 5.14 3.07 -0.35
CA THR A 218 5.04 1.85 -1.17
C THR A 218 4.35 0.66 -0.47
N GLY A 219 3.76 0.87 0.71
CA GLY A 219 3.09 -0.18 1.50
C GLY A 219 1.78 -0.64 0.86
N TYR A 220 1.42 -1.90 1.08
CA TYR A 220 0.17 -2.52 0.59
C TYR A 220 -0.83 -2.85 1.72
N THR A 221 -0.62 -2.31 2.92
CA THR A 221 -1.45 -2.59 4.12
C THR A 221 -2.32 -1.40 4.55
N GLY A 222 -2.21 -0.24 3.88
CA GLY A 222 -2.90 0.98 4.27
C GLY A 222 -2.25 1.71 5.45
N GLY A 223 -1.07 1.28 5.91
CA GLY A 223 -0.40 1.82 7.10
C GLY A 223 0.00 3.31 7.00
N ALA A 224 0.10 3.85 5.78
CA ALA A 224 0.40 5.27 5.56
C ALA A 224 -0.83 6.11 5.16
N ILE A 225 -2.05 5.57 5.30
CA ILE A 225 -3.30 6.20 4.87
C ILE A 225 -3.97 6.93 6.04
N PRO A 226 -4.27 8.24 5.90
CA PRO A 226 -5.05 8.94 6.90
C PRO A 226 -6.50 8.44 6.94
N LEU A 227 -6.96 8.10 8.15
CA LEU A 227 -8.35 7.70 8.41
C LEU A 227 -9.20 8.83 9.02
N THR A 228 -8.54 9.89 9.49
CA THR A 228 -9.16 11.07 10.06
C THR A 228 -8.51 12.33 9.51
N TRP A 229 -9.29 13.40 9.35
CA TRP A 229 -8.77 14.68 8.91
C TRP A 229 -7.79 15.28 9.93
N LYS A 230 -7.97 15.03 11.24
CA LYS A 230 -7.06 15.48 12.33
C LYS A 230 -5.80 14.62 12.43
N SER A 231 -5.13 14.43 11.30
CA SER A 231 -3.91 13.63 11.20
C SER A 231 -2.76 14.43 10.62
N VAL A 232 -1.55 14.02 10.96
CA VAL A 232 -0.31 14.54 10.44
C VAL A 232 0.49 13.41 9.82
N VAL A 233 0.92 13.60 8.58
CA VAL A 233 1.88 12.69 7.94
C VAL A 233 3.27 13.26 8.15
N ILE A 234 4.17 12.51 8.80
CA ILE A 234 5.58 12.86 8.91
C ILE A 234 6.32 12.09 7.82
N ASN A 235 6.69 12.78 6.74
CA ASN A 235 7.45 12.21 5.65
C ASN A 235 8.96 12.31 5.92
N THR A 236 9.62 11.16 6.05
CA THR A 236 11.04 11.04 6.37
C THR A 236 11.95 11.01 5.14
N GLU A 237 11.44 11.14 3.90
CA GLU A 237 12.23 11.02 2.65
C GLU A 237 13.42 11.99 2.56
N LYS A 238 13.36 13.14 3.25
CA LYS A 238 14.49 14.09 3.34
C LYS A 238 15.62 13.63 4.27
N LEU A 239 15.37 12.64 5.13
CA LEU A 239 16.40 12.02 5.97
C LEU A 239 17.15 10.98 5.14
N GLU A 240 18.01 11.44 4.23
CA GLU A 240 18.64 10.62 3.19
C GLU A 240 20.16 10.47 3.34
N ALA A 241 20.72 10.84 4.49
CA ALA A 241 22.14 10.63 4.76
C ALA A 241 22.44 9.12 4.91
N MET A 242 23.59 8.70 4.37
CA MET A 242 24.09 7.33 4.50
C MET A 242 25.61 7.30 4.40
N SER A 243 26.22 6.26 4.97
CA SER A 243 27.64 5.94 4.76
C SER A 243 27.83 5.08 3.52
N GLU A 244 29.08 4.93 3.06
CA GLU A 244 29.48 3.76 2.27
C GLU A 244 29.64 2.53 3.19
N VAL A 245 30.11 1.40 2.65
CA VAL A 245 30.42 0.23 3.47
C VAL A 245 31.62 0.52 4.37
N GLU A 246 31.43 0.32 5.67
CA GLU A 246 32.44 0.52 6.71
C GLU A 246 32.58 -0.74 7.56
N SER A 247 33.81 -1.15 7.82
CA SER A 247 34.09 -2.23 8.78
C SER A 247 34.16 -1.65 10.19
N ILE A 248 33.20 -2.02 11.05
CA ILE A 248 33.11 -1.50 12.41
C ILE A 248 33.15 -2.62 13.45
N ALA A 249 33.52 -2.28 14.68
CA ALA A 249 33.34 -3.19 15.80
C ALA A 249 31.84 -3.39 16.06
N VAL A 250 31.42 -4.66 16.16
CA VAL A 250 30.06 -5.06 16.54
C VAL A 250 30.16 -5.91 17.80
N ALA A 251 29.30 -5.67 18.78
CA ALA A 251 29.30 -6.42 20.03
C ALA A 251 29.19 -7.94 19.77
N GLY A 252 30.06 -8.71 20.41
CA GLY A 252 30.15 -10.17 20.26
C GLY A 252 31.01 -10.67 19.10
N HIS A 253 31.63 -9.78 18.32
CA HIS A 253 32.54 -10.15 17.22
C HIS A 253 33.96 -9.67 17.48
N GLU A 254 34.92 -10.59 17.37
CA GLU A 254 36.35 -10.25 17.47
C GLU A 254 36.85 -9.44 16.28
N GLN A 255 36.30 -9.71 15.10
CA GLN A 255 36.66 -9.05 13.85
C GLN A 255 35.65 -7.96 13.50
N PRO A 256 36.08 -6.83 12.91
CA PRO A 256 35.17 -5.83 12.39
C PRO A 256 34.20 -6.40 11.36
N VAL A 257 32.93 -6.02 11.46
CA VAL A 257 31.86 -6.46 10.56
C VAL A 257 31.61 -5.36 9.52
N PRO A 258 31.49 -5.70 8.21
CA PRO A 258 31.12 -4.73 7.19
C PRO A 258 29.66 -4.31 7.35
N THR A 259 29.44 -2.99 7.44
CA THR A 259 28.13 -2.40 7.71
C THR A 259 27.88 -1.15 6.86
N ILE A 260 26.62 -0.75 6.75
CA ILE A 260 26.21 0.55 6.19
C ILE A 260 25.32 1.25 7.22
N TRP A 261 25.53 2.54 7.46
CA TRP A 261 24.58 3.40 8.19
C TRP A 261 23.69 4.18 7.23
N THR A 262 22.44 4.35 7.61
CA THR A 262 21.41 5.00 6.81
C THR A 262 20.44 5.77 7.69
N GLU A 263 20.01 6.94 7.26
CA GLU A 263 18.78 7.56 7.74
C GLU A 263 17.53 6.89 7.15
N ALA A 264 16.37 7.13 7.77
CA ALA A 264 15.11 6.44 7.47
C ALA A 264 14.56 6.74 6.06
N GLY A 265 14.90 7.88 5.47
CA GLY A 265 14.47 8.31 4.14
C GLY A 265 15.28 7.73 3.00
N VAL A 266 16.43 7.12 3.26
CA VAL A 266 17.29 6.55 2.22
C VAL A 266 16.52 5.50 1.41
N VAL A 267 16.51 5.65 0.08
CA VAL A 267 15.90 4.67 -0.84
C VAL A 267 16.68 3.37 -0.80
N THR A 268 15.98 2.24 -0.70
CA THR A 268 16.55 0.90 -0.53
C THR A 268 17.56 0.54 -1.62
N GLN A 269 17.28 0.93 -2.87
CA GLN A 269 18.18 0.70 -4.00
C GLN A 269 19.54 1.39 -3.80
N ARG A 270 19.58 2.60 -3.22
CA ARG A 270 20.85 3.32 -2.97
C ARG A 270 21.75 2.56 -1.99
N VAL A 271 21.16 1.93 -0.99
CA VAL A 271 21.89 1.07 -0.02
C VAL A 271 22.43 -0.17 -0.71
N SER A 272 21.62 -0.78 -1.58
CA SER A 272 22.05 -1.93 -2.39
C SER A 272 23.21 -1.56 -3.31
N ASP A 273 23.13 -0.43 -4.01
CA ASP A 273 24.17 0.05 -4.91
C ASP A 273 25.49 0.34 -4.16
N ALA A 274 25.42 0.91 -2.95
CA ALA A 274 26.59 1.17 -2.11
C ALA A 274 27.27 -0.13 -1.65
N ALA A 275 26.48 -1.13 -1.24
CA ALA A 275 26.99 -2.45 -0.91
C ALA A 275 27.67 -3.10 -2.14
N GLU A 276 27.00 -3.08 -3.30
CA GLU A 276 27.49 -3.70 -4.54
C GLU A 276 28.79 -3.07 -5.04
N ARG A 277 28.92 -1.73 -5.01
CA ARG A 277 30.17 -1.03 -5.35
C ARG A 277 31.35 -1.45 -4.47
N SER A 278 31.07 -1.88 -3.25
CA SER A 278 32.07 -2.33 -2.28
C SER A 278 32.28 -3.86 -2.29
N GLY A 279 31.68 -4.59 -3.23
CA GLY A 279 31.78 -6.05 -3.33
C GLY A 279 30.92 -6.82 -2.32
N PHE A 280 29.92 -6.16 -1.74
CA PHE A 280 28.97 -6.74 -0.79
C PHE A 280 27.55 -6.75 -1.36
N VAL A 281 26.64 -7.36 -0.60
CA VAL A 281 25.23 -7.50 -0.91
C VAL A 281 24.41 -7.03 0.27
N PHE A 282 23.55 -6.04 0.03
CA PHE A 282 22.48 -5.71 0.96
C PHE A 282 21.35 -6.76 0.82
N ALA A 283 20.97 -7.37 1.95
CA ALA A 283 20.03 -8.48 1.97
C ALA A 283 18.56 -8.03 1.87
N VAL A 284 18.23 -6.83 2.32
CA VAL A 284 16.84 -6.33 2.33
C VAL A 284 16.50 -5.83 0.92
N ASP A 285 15.84 -6.68 0.13
CA ASP A 285 15.56 -6.45 -1.29
C ASP A 285 14.08 -6.62 -1.68
N PRO A 286 13.17 -5.78 -1.13
CA PRO A 286 11.76 -5.82 -1.51
C PRO A 286 11.59 -5.50 -3.01
N THR A 287 10.49 -5.98 -3.61
CA THR A 287 10.16 -5.68 -5.01
C THR A 287 10.08 -4.17 -5.29
N SER A 288 9.77 -3.37 -4.28
CA SER A 288 9.69 -1.91 -4.32
C SER A 288 11.02 -1.18 -4.07
N ALA A 289 12.18 -1.85 -4.08
CA ALA A 289 13.45 -1.28 -3.64
C ALA A 289 13.83 0.06 -4.30
N GLU A 290 13.37 0.31 -5.53
CA GLU A 290 13.59 1.56 -6.27
C GLU A 290 12.82 2.77 -5.69
N ALA A 291 11.84 2.54 -4.80
CA ALA A 291 11.01 3.58 -4.20
C ALA A 291 10.82 3.44 -2.67
N SER A 292 10.96 2.24 -2.09
CA SER A 292 10.81 2.05 -0.65
C SER A 292 12.00 2.62 0.12
N CYS A 293 11.73 3.26 1.26
CA CYS A 293 12.75 3.82 2.13
C CYS A 293 13.09 2.88 3.30
N ILE A 294 14.29 3.03 3.85
CA ILE A 294 14.82 2.20 4.93
C ILE A 294 13.92 2.20 6.19
N GLY A 295 13.39 3.35 6.59
CA GLY A 295 12.48 3.42 7.75
C GLY A 295 11.23 2.56 7.57
N GLY A 296 10.68 2.55 6.36
CA GLY A 296 9.56 1.68 5.99
C GLY A 296 9.94 0.19 6.02
N ASN A 297 11.14 -0.15 5.53
CA ASN A 297 11.62 -1.54 5.58
C ASN A 297 11.74 -2.07 7.02
N ILE A 298 12.20 -1.24 7.95
CA ILE A 298 12.27 -1.58 9.38
C ILE A 298 10.85 -1.74 9.95
N ALA A 299 9.99 -0.74 9.75
CA ALA A 299 8.63 -0.73 10.28
C ALA A 299 7.77 -1.90 9.78
N MET A 300 8.04 -2.40 8.57
CA MET A 300 7.34 -3.52 7.93
C MET A 300 8.08 -4.86 8.05
N ASN A 301 9.27 -4.86 8.66
CA ASN A 301 10.20 -6.00 8.67
C ASN A 301 10.36 -6.61 7.26
N ALA A 302 10.71 -5.76 6.28
CA ALA A 302 10.72 -6.11 4.87
C ALA A 302 11.68 -7.26 4.58
N GLY A 303 11.24 -8.17 3.73
CA GLY A 303 12.06 -9.25 3.18
C GLY A 303 12.36 -8.98 1.70
N GLY A 304 12.47 -10.06 0.95
CA GLY A 304 12.74 -10.04 -0.48
C GLY A 304 13.27 -11.41 -0.90
N LYS A 305 13.76 -11.52 -2.14
CA LYS A 305 14.23 -12.82 -2.64
C LYS A 305 15.45 -13.33 -1.87
N LYS A 306 16.29 -12.44 -1.36
CA LYS A 306 17.49 -12.79 -0.58
C LYS A 306 17.18 -13.20 0.86
N ALA A 307 15.93 -13.07 1.32
CA ALA A 307 15.54 -13.48 2.67
C ALA A 307 15.71 -14.98 2.92
N VAL A 308 15.72 -15.79 1.85
CA VAL A 308 16.05 -17.22 1.92
C VAL A 308 17.47 -17.44 2.44
N LEU A 309 18.42 -16.55 2.12
CA LEU A 309 19.81 -16.62 2.61
C LEU A 309 19.96 -15.95 3.97
N TRP A 310 19.55 -14.68 4.09
CA TRP A 310 19.94 -13.82 5.21
C TRP A 310 18.77 -13.25 6.01
N GLY A 311 17.55 -13.71 5.77
CA GLY A 311 16.36 -13.25 6.48
C GLY A 311 15.85 -11.87 6.07
N THR A 312 14.96 -11.30 6.88
CA THR A 312 14.30 -10.01 6.68
C THR A 312 15.11 -8.87 7.29
N ALA A 313 14.55 -7.65 7.31
CA ALA A 313 15.21 -6.47 7.86
C ALA A 313 15.77 -6.69 9.27
N LEU A 314 15.00 -7.29 10.18
CA LEU A 314 15.43 -7.58 11.54
C LEU A 314 16.72 -8.42 11.62
N ASP A 315 16.85 -9.42 10.76
CA ASP A 315 18.01 -10.32 10.75
C ASP A 315 19.31 -9.58 10.37
N ASN A 316 19.20 -8.41 9.75
CA ASN A 316 20.33 -7.67 9.18
C ASN A 316 20.65 -6.38 9.95
N LEU A 317 19.89 -6.06 11.00
CA LEU A 317 20.08 -4.85 11.80
C LEU A 317 21.11 -5.08 12.91
N VAL A 318 22.15 -4.23 12.90
CA VAL A 318 23.06 -4.06 14.04
C VAL A 318 22.43 -3.13 15.07
N SER A 319 21.88 -2.00 14.61
CA SER A 319 21.16 -1.07 15.48
C SER A 319 20.18 -0.20 14.70
N TRP A 320 19.21 0.38 15.40
CA TRP A 320 18.33 1.42 14.86
C TRP A 320 17.97 2.44 15.94
N ARG A 321 17.62 3.64 15.48
CA ARG A 321 17.14 4.74 16.31
C ARG A 321 15.73 5.13 15.91
N MET A 322 14.93 5.45 16.91
CA MET A 322 13.55 5.86 16.72
C MET A 322 13.10 6.88 17.77
N VAL A 323 11.97 7.53 17.51
CA VAL A 323 11.28 8.40 18.46
C VAL A 323 9.96 7.75 18.87
N THR A 324 9.77 7.56 20.18
CA THR A 324 8.55 6.96 20.74
C THR A 324 7.40 7.97 20.82
N PRO A 325 6.14 7.53 21.02
CA PRO A 325 5.00 8.43 21.28
C PRO A 325 5.17 9.32 22.50
N GLN A 326 6.07 9.00 23.43
CA GLN A 326 6.38 9.87 24.58
C GLN A 326 7.42 10.94 24.23
N ALA A 327 7.76 11.10 22.94
CA ALA A 327 8.81 11.98 22.43
C ALA A 327 10.18 11.71 23.07
N GLN A 328 10.45 10.44 23.35
CA GLN A 328 11.74 9.95 23.82
C GLN A 328 12.49 9.37 22.63
N TRP A 329 13.79 9.62 22.60
CA TRP A 329 14.68 8.92 21.69
C TRP A 329 14.92 7.51 22.22
N LEU A 330 14.92 6.53 21.33
CA LEU A 330 15.24 5.15 21.62
C LEU A 330 16.29 4.67 20.63
N GLU A 331 17.41 4.19 21.16
CA GLU A 331 18.43 3.46 20.42
C GLU A 331 18.32 1.98 20.79
N VAL A 332 18.22 1.12 19.79
CA VAL A 332 18.19 -0.33 19.95
C VAL A 332 19.42 -0.91 19.27
N THR A 333 20.20 -1.70 20.00
CA THR A 333 21.41 -2.35 19.50
C THR A 333 21.32 -3.85 19.72
N ARG A 334 21.50 -4.63 18.66
CA ARG A 334 21.56 -6.09 18.73
C ARG A 334 22.94 -6.52 19.21
N LEU A 335 22.97 -7.22 20.34
CA LEU A 335 24.19 -7.78 20.92
C LEU A 335 24.40 -9.20 20.37
N ASP A 336 25.65 -9.60 20.22
CA ASP A 336 26.06 -10.95 19.80
C ASP A 336 25.36 -11.41 18.51
N HIS A 337 25.31 -10.51 17.52
CA HIS A 337 24.57 -10.73 16.28
C HIS A 337 25.12 -11.95 15.54
N ASN A 338 24.32 -12.98 15.26
CA ASN A 338 24.78 -14.23 14.63
C ASN A 338 25.13 -14.14 13.12
N LEU A 339 25.25 -12.91 12.57
CA LEU A 339 25.44 -12.60 11.14
C LEU A 339 24.57 -13.40 10.14
N GLY A 340 23.41 -13.84 10.59
CA GLY A 340 22.49 -14.69 9.84
C GLY A 340 21.07 -14.54 10.34
N LYS A 341 20.24 -15.55 10.08
CA LYS A 341 18.83 -15.49 10.44
C LYS A 341 18.66 -15.50 11.95
N ILE A 342 17.83 -14.60 12.46
CA ILE A 342 17.67 -14.38 13.90
C ILE A 342 17.14 -15.63 14.63
N HIS A 343 16.35 -16.46 13.95
CA HIS A 343 15.79 -17.69 14.53
C HIS A 343 16.78 -18.83 14.67
N ASP A 344 17.93 -18.75 13.99
CA ASP A 344 19.01 -19.74 14.15
C ASP A 344 19.82 -19.48 15.45
N ALA A 345 19.71 -18.28 16.03
CA ALA A 345 20.33 -17.97 17.30
C ALA A 345 19.54 -18.61 18.47
N PRO A 346 20.21 -19.25 19.46
CA PRO A 346 19.51 -19.75 20.65
C PRO A 346 18.72 -18.64 21.36
N VAL A 347 19.35 -17.47 21.50
CA VAL A 347 18.78 -16.25 22.08
C VAL A 347 19.30 -15.06 21.28
N ALA A 348 18.42 -14.12 20.93
CA ALA A 348 18.77 -12.82 20.40
C ALA A 348 18.63 -11.77 21.51
N THR A 349 19.70 -11.02 21.74
CA THR A 349 19.77 -10.02 22.81
C THR A 349 19.82 -8.61 22.23
N PHE A 350 19.06 -7.69 22.81
CA PHE A 350 18.98 -6.30 22.39
C PHE A 350 19.18 -5.37 23.59
N GLU A 351 20.09 -4.41 23.48
CA GLU A 351 20.19 -3.30 24.41
C GLU A 351 19.29 -2.16 23.91
N LEU A 352 18.42 -1.66 24.79
CA LEU A 352 17.51 -0.54 24.53
C LEU A 352 17.91 0.62 25.42
N ARG A 353 18.30 1.74 24.82
CA ARG A 353 18.69 2.97 25.51
C ARG A 353 17.71 4.08 25.19
N TYR A 354 17.08 4.61 26.23
CA TYR A 354 16.10 5.68 26.13
C TYR A 354 16.74 7.00 26.51
N PHE A 355 16.45 8.06 25.77
CA PHE A 355 16.95 9.41 26.03
C PHE A 355 15.80 10.42 26.02
N ARG A 356 16.04 11.57 26.66
CA ARG A 356 15.14 12.73 26.56
C ARG A 356 15.06 13.21 25.11
N ALA A 357 14.12 14.11 24.83
CA ALA A 357 13.93 14.70 23.51
C ALA A 357 15.19 15.40 22.92
N ASP A 358 16.17 15.74 23.76
CA ASP A 358 17.48 16.26 23.33
C ASP A 358 18.37 15.21 22.64
N GLY A 359 18.01 13.94 22.69
CA GLY A 359 18.74 12.81 22.10
C GLY A 359 20.06 12.48 22.78
N LYS A 360 20.37 13.10 23.92
CA LYS A 360 21.67 13.04 24.60
C LYS A 360 21.57 12.59 26.05
N THR A 361 20.55 13.06 26.78
CA THR A 361 20.38 12.74 28.19
C THR A 361 19.73 11.38 28.35
N GLU A 362 20.52 10.36 28.70
CA GLU A 362 20.04 8.98 28.95
C GLU A 362 19.05 8.99 30.14
N LEU A 363 17.89 8.37 29.94
CA LEU A 363 16.82 8.24 30.92
C LEU A 363 16.85 6.88 31.59
N ARG A 364 16.97 5.83 30.78
CA ARG A 364 16.98 4.44 31.22
C ARG A 364 17.60 3.55 30.15
N ARG A 365 18.04 2.38 30.59
CA ARG A 365 18.57 1.31 29.76
C ARG A 365 17.97 -0.01 30.19
N GLU A 366 17.66 -0.85 29.22
CA GLU A 366 17.18 -2.20 29.46
C GLU A 366 17.74 -3.18 28.42
N THR A 367 17.69 -4.47 28.76
CA THR A 367 18.13 -5.54 27.87
C THR A 367 16.97 -6.49 27.64
N LEU A 368 16.64 -6.75 26.36
CA LEU A 368 15.67 -7.75 25.95
C LEU A 368 16.41 -8.99 25.45
N ALA A 369 16.20 -10.13 26.08
CA ALA A 369 16.71 -11.43 25.65
C ALA A 369 15.53 -12.29 25.19
N ILE A 370 15.49 -12.61 23.90
CA ILE A 370 14.35 -13.28 23.26
C ILE A 370 14.86 -14.57 22.62
N PRO A 371 14.27 -15.75 22.91
CA PRO A 371 14.62 -16.98 22.20
C PRO A 371 14.49 -16.78 20.68
N GLY A 372 15.49 -17.14 19.88
CA GLY A 372 15.45 -16.88 18.44
C GLY A 372 14.23 -17.50 17.75
N ALA A 373 13.85 -18.70 18.18
CA ALA A 373 12.66 -19.41 17.71
C ALA A 373 11.33 -18.68 18.00
N ALA A 374 11.30 -17.68 18.88
CA ALA A 374 10.08 -16.92 19.17
C ALA A 374 9.74 -15.87 18.08
N PHE A 375 10.70 -15.47 17.25
CA PHE A 375 10.48 -14.44 16.22
C PHE A 375 9.61 -14.90 15.06
N ARG A 376 9.49 -16.21 14.84
CA ARG A 376 8.74 -16.81 13.74
C ARG A 376 8.20 -18.16 14.17
N ARG A 377 6.96 -18.47 13.81
CA ARG A 377 6.47 -19.86 13.92
C ARG A 377 7.38 -20.81 13.14
N GLU A 378 7.53 -22.02 13.66
CA GLU A 378 8.33 -23.07 13.02
C GLU A 378 7.89 -23.30 11.57
N GLY A 379 8.87 -23.42 10.68
CA GLY A 379 8.64 -23.59 9.24
C GLY A 379 8.37 -22.29 8.47
N LEU A 380 8.25 -21.13 9.14
CA LEU A 380 8.05 -19.85 8.47
C LEU A 380 9.36 -19.09 8.24
N GLY A 381 9.62 -18.74 6.97
CA GLY A 381 10.73 -17.84 6.62
C GLY A 381 10.52 -16.40 7.09
N LYS A 382 9.26 -15.97 7.19
CA LYS A 382 8.79 -14.68 7.73
C LYS A 382 7.45 -14.90 8.43
N ASP A 383 7.26 -14.30 9.60
CA ASP A 383 5.99 -14.31 10.31
C ASP A 383 5.48 -12.87 10.47
N VAL A 384 4.43 -12.52 9.74
CA VAL A 384 3.80 -11.18 9.78
C VAL A 384 2.66 -11.08 10.79
N THR A 385 2.31 -12.19 11.44
CA THR A 385 1.14 -12.28 12.33
C THR A 385 1.45 -11.78 13.74
N ASP A 386 2.69 -11.99 14.21
CA ASP A 386 3.13 -11.47 15.49
C ASP A 386 3.59 -10.00 15.37
N LYS A 387 2.65 -9.07 15.59
CA LYS A 387 2.98 -7.63 15.66
C LYS A 387 3.59 -7.25 17.00
N PHE A 388 3.51 -8.08 18.04
CA PHE A 388 4.11 -7.78 19.35
C PHE A 388 5.60 -8.09 19.37
N LEU A 389 6.02 -9.15 18.69
CA LEU A 389 7.42 -9.52 18.45
C LEU A 389 8.24 -9.57 19.75
N SER A 390 7.66 -10.19 20.78
CA SER A 390 8.18 -10.24 22.15
C SER A 390 8.52 -8.88 22.78
N GLY A 391 7.84 -7.81 22.35
CA GLY A 391 8.05 -6.45 22.85
C GLY A 391 9.18 -5.68 22.16
N LEU A 392 9.81 -6.23 21.11
CA LEU A 392 10.86 -5.54 20.37
C LEU A 392 10.29 -4.29 19.66
N PRO A 393 10.81 -3.08 19.94
CA PRO A 393 10.23 -1.85 19.43
C PRO A 393 10.62 -1.52 17.99
N GLY A 394 9.72 -0.86 17.25
CA GLY A 394 9.90 -0.36 15.89
C GLY A 394 9.81 -1.39 14.77
N ILE A 395 10.17 -2.64 15.01
CA ILE A 395 10.19 -3.71 14.00
C ILE A 395 8.80 -4.34 13.84
N GLN A 396 8.29 -4.37 12.61
CA GLN A 396 6.98 -4.97 12.29
C GLN A 396 5.78 -4.25 12.96
N LYS A 397 5.98 -2.99 13.37
CA LYS A 397 5.00 -2.18 14.10
C LYS A 397 4.21 -1.23 13.22
N GLU A 398 4.65 -1.06 11.97
CA GLU A 398 4.00 -0.18 10.99
C GLU A 398 3.85 1.27 11.49
N GLY A 399 4.74 1.70 12.38
CA GLY A 399 4.71 3.04 12.98
C GLY A 399 3.86 3.21 14.24
N CYS A 400 3.20 2.14 14.72
CA CYS A 400 2.28 2.21 15.85
C CYS A 400 2.97 2.47 17.21
N ASP A 401 4.27 2.21 17.34
CA ASP A 401 5.04 2.39 18.58
C ASP A 401 6.19 3.41 18.46
N GLY A 402 6.27 4.12 17.33
CA GLY A 402 7.22 5.20 17.10
C GLY A 402 7.68 5.33 15.66
N LEU A 403 8.58 6.29 15.43
CA LEU A 403 9.09 6.63 14.10
C LEU A 403 10.57 6.29 14.01
N ILE A 404 10.91 5.41 13.07
CA ILE A 404 12.31 5.09 12.74
C ILE A 404 12.98 6.33 12.12
N THR A 405 14.22 6.58 12.53
CA THR A 405 15.00 7.76 12.12
C THR A 405 16.31 7.40 11.44
N SER A 406 17.02 6.39 11.94
CA SER A 406 18.27 5.92 11.38
C SER A 406 18.55 4.47 11.79
N ALA A 407 19.43 3.80 11.06
CA ALA A 407 19.79 2.41 11.31
C ALA A 407 21.17 2.05 10.76
N ARG A 408 21.71 0.96 11.28
CA ARG A 408 22.97 0.35 10.86
C ARG A 408 22.76 -1.11 10.54
N TRP A 409 23.25 -1.51 9.38
CA TRP A 409 22.97 -2.80 8.75
C TRP A 409 24.25 -3.56 8.52
N ILE A 410 24.25 -4.88 8.72
CA ILE A 410 25.29 -5.73 8.16
C ILE A 410 25.10 -5.85 6.64
N VAL A 411 26.20 -6.02 5.91
CA VAL A 411 26.19 -6.39 4.49
C VAL A 411 26.93 -7.71 4.29
N HIS A 412 26.49 -8.49 3.31
CA HIS A 412 26.94 -9.86 3.11
C HIS A 412 27.86 -9.99 1.92
N ARG A 413 28.63 -11.07 1.83
CA ARG A 413 29.31 -11.46 0.59
C ARG A 413 28.48 -12.53 -0.11
N MET A 414 28.28 -12.35 -1.42
CA MET A 414 27.71 -13.40 -2.26
C MET A 414 28.79 -14.46 -2.52
N PRO A 415 28.47 -15.76 -2.50
CA PRO A 415 29.40 -16.80 -2.94
C PRO A 415 29.89 -16.57 -4.37
N ALA A 416 31.10 -17.03 -4.67
CA ALA A 416 31.84 -16.68 -5.89
C ALA A 416 31.15 -17.14 -7.19
N HIS A 417 30.40 -18.23 -7.14
CA HIS A 417 29.77 -18.82 -8.32
C HIS A 417 28.25 -18.83 -8.17
N THR A 418 27.56 -18.45 -9.26
CA THR A 418 26.10 -18.49 -9.33
C THR A 418 25.66 -19.11 -10.66
N ARG A 419 24.65 -19.98 -10.60
CA ARG A 419 23.89 -20.44 -11.75
C ARG A 419 22.41 -20.17 -11.52
N THR A 420 21.72 -19.66 -12.53
CA THR A 420 20.27 -19.47 -12.47
C THR A 420 19.59 -20.61 -13.22
N VAL A 421 18.65 -21.29 -12.57
CA VAL A 421 17.76 -22.27 -13.20
C VAL A 421 16.45 -21.61 -13.61
N CYS A 422 15.93 -22.01 -14.76
CA CYS A 422 14.57 -21.71 -15.20
C CYS A 422 13.89 -23.05 -15.54
N LEU A 423 12.82 -23.40 -14.83
CA LEU A 423 12.14 -24.69 -14.96
C LEU A 423 10.73 -24.43 -15.48
N GLU A 424 10.41 -24.90 -16.68
CA GLU A 424 9.12 -24.69 -17.34
C GLU A 424 8.26 -25.95 -17.28
N PHE A 425 7.05 -25.85 -16.73
CA PHE A 425 6.12 -26.97 -16.60
C PHE A 425 4.90 -26.75 -17.48
N PHE A 426 4.55 -27.72 -18.33
CA PHE A 426 3.48 -27.58 -19.34
C PHE A 426 2.19 -28.37 -18.99
N GLY A 427 2.23 -29.19 -17.93
CA GLY A 427 1.09 -29.96 -17.41
C GLY A 427 0.18 -29.16 -16.48
N ASN A 428 -0.45 -29.79 -15.50
CA ASN A 428 -1.20 -29.05 -14.49
C ASN A 428 -0.22 -28.39 -13.50
N ALA A 429 -0.51 -27.18 -13.01
CA ALA A 429 0.32 -26.49 -12.02
C ALA A 429 0.58 -27.36 -10.77
N ARG A 430 -0.40 -28.19 -10.37
CA ARG A 430 -0.25 -29.15 -9.27
C ARG A 430 0.90 -30.14 -9.46
N ASP A 431 1.22 -30.49 -10.71
CA ASP A 431 2.23 -31.51 -11.03
C ASP A 431 3.65 -30.99 -10.75
N ALA A 432 3.80 -29.67 -10.66
CA ALA A 432 5.07 -29.00 -10.44
C ALA A 432 5.32 -28.63 -8.96
N VAL A 433 4.28 -28.66 -8.11
CA VAL A 433 4.41 -28.46 -6.65
C VAL A 433 5.34 -29.48 -5.98
N PRO A 434 5.28 -30.80 -6.31
CA PRO A 434 6.24 -31.76 -5.79
C PRO A 434 7.70 -31.40 -6.10
N SER A 435 7.98 -30.88 -7.30
CA SER A 435 9.34 -30.44 -7.66
C SER A 435 9.84 -29.32 -6.75
N ILE A 436 8.97 -28.39 -6.33
CA ILE A 436 9.37 -27.29 -5.44
C ILE A 436 9.79 -27.82 -4.07
N VAL A 437 9.02 -28.76 -3.52
CA VAL A 437 9.33 -29.38 -2.23
C VAL A 437 10.62 -30.20 -2.33
N GLU A 438 10.75 -31.05 -3.34
CA GLU A 438 11.94 -31.88 -3.58
C GLU A 438 13.20 -31.03 -3.81
N ILE A 439 13.12 -29.96 -4.61
CA ILE A 439 14.23 -29.03 -4.84
C ILE A 439 14.63 -28.36 -3.52
N LYS A 440 13.66 -27.85 -2.74
CA LYS A 440 13.95 -27.18 -1.48
C LYS A 440 14.64 -28.14 -0.49
N ASP A 441 14.10 -29.33 -0.31
CA ASP A 441 14.66 -30.35 0.60
C ASP A 441 16.06 -30.78 0.14
N PHE A 442 16.24 -31.02 -1.16
CA PHE A 442 17.56 -31.31 -1.75
C PHE A 442 18.57 -30.20 -1.48
N MET A 443 18.22 -28.95 -1.79
CA MET A 443 19.12 -27.81 -1.64
C MET A 443 19.47 -27.53 -0.16
N PHE A 444 18.55 -27.80 0.77
CA PHE A 444 18.83 -27.66 2.20
C PHE A 444 19.78 -28.75 2.70
N ALA A 445 19.64 -29.99 2.20
CA ALA A 445 20.62 -31.04 2.48
C ALA A 445 21.98 -30.76 1.82
N GLU A 446 21.98 -30.13 0.64
CA GLU A 446 23.19 -29.83 -0.11
C GLU A 446 24.01 -28.70 0.52
N LYS A 447 23.35 -27.74 1.18
CA LYS A 447 24.00 -26.72 2.01
C LYS A 447 24.97 -27.34 3.01
N ASP A 448 24.54 -28.35 3.76
CA ASP A 448 25.35 -28.98 4.80
C ASP A 448 26.46 -29.89 4.22
N ARG A 449 26.28 -30.36 2.99
CA ARG A 449 27.22 -31.30 2.33
C ARG A 449 28.34 -30.60 1.56
N SER A 450 28.01 -29.56 0.79
CA SER A 450 28.94 -28.93 -0.15
C SER A 450 29.01 -27.40 -0.02
N GLY A 451 28.25 -26.80 0.90
CA GLY A 451 28.18 -25.35 1.05
C GLY A 451 27.41 -24.64 -0.07
N VAL A 452 26.79 -25.39 -1.00
CA VAL A 452 25.97 -24.82 -2.07
C VAL A 452 24.61 -24.42 -1.52
N LEU A 453 24.17 -23.20 -1.83
CA LEU A 453 22.97 -22.60 -1.29
C LEU A 453 21.95 -22.32 -2.41
N LEU A 454 20.68 -22.42 -2.05
CA LEU A 454 19.59 -21.85 -2.84
C LEU A 454 19.40 -20.38 -2.43
N ALA A 455 19.82 -19.46 -3.30
CA ALA A 455 19.77 -18.02 -3.05
C ALA A 455 18.39 -17.40 -3.26
N GLY A 456 17.54 -18.08 -4.03
CA GLY A 456 16.15 -17.73 -4.25
C GLY A 456 15.48 -18.77 -5.13
N LEU A 457 14.18 -18.96 -4.97
CA LEU A 457 13.34 -19.80 -5.81
C LEU A 457 11.96 -19.17 -5.90
N GLU A 458 11.64 -18.67 -7.08
CA GLU A 458 10.45 -17.86 -7.35
C GLU A 458 9.53 -18.60 -8.31
N HIS A 459 8.24 -18.51 -8.04
CA HIS A 459 7.19 -19.20 -8.76
C HIS A 459 6.32 -18.20 -9.54
N LEU A 460 6.02 -18.52 -10.80
CA LEU A 460 5.12 -17.76 -11.67
C LEU A 460 4.12 -18.71 -12.34
N ASP A 461 2.82 -18.44 -12.17
CA ASP A 461 1.74 -19.18 -12.83
C ASP A 461 1.46 -18.66 -14.25
N ASP A 462 0.64 -19.38 -15.04
CA ASP A 462 0.35 -19.00 -16.42
C ASP A 462 -0.39 -17.68 -16.60
N ARG A 463 -1.16 -17.22 -15.61
CA ARG A 463 -1.81 -15.91 -15.65
C ARG A 463 -0.76 -14.81 -15.54
N TYR A 464 0.20 -14.95 -14.63
CA TYR A 464 1.36 -14.07 -14.52
C TYR A 464 2.20 -14.10 -15.78
N LEU A 465 2.51 -15.28 -16.32
CA LEU A 465 3.32 -15.42 -17.54
C LEU A 465 2.67 -14.71 -18.74
N ARG A 466 1.34 -14.81 -18.89
CA ARG A 466 0.61 -14.05 -19.91
C ARG A 466 0.72 -12.55 -19.69
N ALA A 467 0.52 -12.09 -18.46
CA ALA A 467 0.49 -10.67 -18.12
C ALA A 467 1.85 -9.97 -18.34
N VAL A 468 2.97 -10.68 -18.13
CA VAL A 468 4.31 -10.13 -18.35
C VAL A 468 4.86 -10.35 -19.77
N GLY A 469 4.08 -10.99 -20.65
CA GLY A 469 4.52 -11.34 -22.00
C GLY A 469 5.70 -12.31 -22.00
N TYR A 470 5.64 -13.32 -21.12
CA TYR A 470 6.72 -14.28 -20.94
C TYR A 470 7.09 -14.99 -22.25
N SER A 471 8.38 -15.06 -22.56
CA SER A 471 8.90 -15.78 -23.71
C SER A 471 9.33 -17.18 -23.30
N THR A 472 8.61 -18.21 -23.74
CA THR A 472 8.92 -19.63 -23.50
C THR A 472 10.32 -19.98 -24.03
N LYS A 473 11.11 -20.69 -23.22
CA LYS A 473 12.46 -21.14 -23.58
C LYS A 473 12.43 -22.51 -24.26
N SER A 474 11.47 -23.35 -23.89
CA SER A 474 11.19 -24.60 -24.59
C SER A 474 10.79 -24.37 -26.04
N LYS A 475 11.05 -25.39 -26.88
CA LYS A 475 10.59 -25.45 -28.26
C LYS A 475 9.11 -25.84 -28.38
N ARG A 476 8.43 -26.16 -27.27
CA ARG A 476 6.99 -26.44 -27.28
C ARG A 476 6.22 -25.19 -27.72
N ALA A 477 5.28 -25.37 -28.64
CA ALA A 477 4.36 -24.32 -29.09
C ALA A 477 3.22 -24.06 -28.08
N ALA A 478 3.55 -24.02 -26.79
CA ALA A 478 2.61 -23.77 -25.71
C ALA A 478 3.24 -22.85 -24.67
N LEU A 479 2.40 -22.10 -23.95
CA LEU A 479 2.86 -21.36 -22.78
C LEU A 479 2.96 -22.33 -21.59
N PRO A 480 4.03 -22.30 -20.79
CA PRO A 480 4.10 -23.06 -19.55
C PRO A 480 2.92 -22.74 -18.65
N LYS A 481 2.44 -23.75 -17.94
CA LYS A 481 1.46 -23.61 -16.86
C LYS A 481 2.07 -23.08 -15.58
N MET A 482 3.38 -23.31 -15.42
CA MET A 482 4.14 -22.82 -14.28
C MET A 482 5.60 -22.64 -14.69
N VAL A 483 6.26 -21.62 -14.12
CA VAL A 483 7.70 -21.40 -14.24
C VAL A 483 8.30 -21.24 -12.85
N LEU A 484 9.43 -21.93 -12.61
CA LEU A 484 10.29 -21.67 -11.47
C LEU A 484 11.58 -21.01 -11.93
N VAL A 485 11.98 -19.92 -11.28
CA VAL A 485 13.28 -19.28 -11.49
C VAL A 485 14.02 -19.24 -10.18
N GLY A 486 15.25 -19.74 -10.14
CA GLY A 486 16.02 -19.76 -8.91
C GLY A 486 17.52 -19.59 -9.12
N ASP A 487 18.19 -19.03 -8.12
CA ASP A 487 19.65 -18.86 -8.11
C ASP A 487 20.27 -19.91 -7.18
N ILE A 488 21.23 -20.67 -7.70
CA ILE A 488 22.04 -21.64 -6.94
C ILE A 488 23.45 -21.06 -6.86
N VAL A 489 23.97 -20.92 -5.64
CA VAL A 489 25.23 -20.22 -5.36
C VAL A 489 26.17 -21.06 -4.51
N GLY A 490 27.47 -20.85 -4.65
CA GLY A 490 28.50 -21.51 -3.84
C GLY A 490 29.90 -21.06 -4.22
N ASP A 491 30.90 -21.46 -3.43
CA ASP A 491 32.31 -21.11 -3.67
C ASP A 491 33.07 -22.17 -4.48
N ASP A 492 32.52 -23.38 -4.64
CA ASP A 492 33.01 -24.41 -5.57
C ASP A 492 32.16 -24.43 -6.85
N PRO A 493 32.72 -24.09 -8.02
CA PRO A 493 31.98 -24.05 -9.28
C PRO A 493 31.47 -25.43 -9.71
N ASP A 494 32.17 -26.52 -9.37
CA ASP A 494 31.78 -27.88 -9.73
C ASP A 494 30.65 -28.38 -8.83
N ALA A 495 30.68 -28.05 -7.52
CA ALA A 495 29.56 -28.33 -6.63
C ALA A 495 28.29 -27.60 -7.08
N VAL A 496 28.40 -26.31 -7.41
CA VAL A 496 27.28 -25.53 -7.96
C VAL A 496 26.76 -26.17 -9.25
N ALA A 497 27.65 -26.66 -10.12
CA ALA A 497 27.28 -27.34 -11.36
C ALA A 497 26.49 -28.64 -11.12
N ARG A 498 26.95 -29.48 -10.18
CA ARG A 498 26.30 -30.74 -9.80
C ARG A 498 24.92 -30.48 -9.21
N ALA A 499 24.81 -29.58 -8.23
CA ALA A 499 23.54 -29.22 -7.62
C ALA A 499 22.54 -28.66 -8.65
N THR A 500 23.02 -27.80 -9.57
CA THR A 500 22.19 -27.25 -10.65
C THR A 500 21.66 -28.34 -11.58
N SER A 501 22.51 -29.30 -11.96
CA SER A 501 22.12 -30.42 -12.82
C SER A 501 21.06 -31.30 -12.15
N GLU A 502 21.20 -31.51 -10.84
CA GLU A 502 20.28 -32.29 -10.04
C GLU A 502 18.91 -31.60 -9.90
N VAL A 503 18.88 -30.29 -9.68
CA VAL A 503 17.63 -29.50 -9.68
C VAL A 503 16.89 -29.61 -11.02
N VAL A 504 17.61 -29.56 -12.15
CA VAL A 504 17.02 -29.79 -13.48
C VAL A 504 16.50 -31.23 -13.62
N ARG A 505 17.21 -32.23 -13.08
CA ARG A 505 16.77 -33.63 -13.08
C ARG A 505 15.46 -33.82 -12.30
N ILE A 506 15.33 -33.18 -11.14
CA ILE A 506 14.10 -33.19 -10.32
C ILE A 506 12.93 -32.55 -11.09
N ALA A 507 13.15 -31.47 -11.83
CA ALA A 507 12.10 -30.88 -12.66
C ALA A 507 11.68 -31.80 -13.81
N ASN A 508 12.67 -32.40 -14.51
CA ASN A 508 12.43 -33.29 -15.64
C ASN A 508 11.67 -34.56 -15.25
N SER A 509 11.83 -35.06 -14.01
CA SER A 509 11.08 -36.22 -13.51
C SER A 509 9.58 -35.93 -13.29
N ARG A 510 9.18 -34.65 -13.29
CA ARG A 510 7.80 -34.17 -13.05
C ARG A 510 7.24 -33.39 -14.25
N SER A 511 7.61 -33.77 -15.47
CA SER A 511 7.15 -33.13 -16.72
C SER A 511 7.56 -31.66 -16.90
N GLY A 512 8.57 -31.21 -16.14
CA GLY A 512 9.24 -29.93 -16.37
C GLY A 512 10.35 -30.03 -17.43
N GLU A 513 10.74 -28.89 -17.97
CA GLU A 513 11.96 -28.72 -18.76
C GLU A 513 12.86 -27.68 -18.09
N GLY A 514 14.10 -28.05 -17.79
CA GLY A 514 15.05 -27.17 -17.11
C GLY A 514 16.07 -26.51 -18.04
N PHE A 515 16.29 -25.22 -17.82
CA PHE A 515 17.27 -24.39 -18.51
C PHE A 515 18.22 -23.75 -17.51
N VAL A 516 19.50 -23.60 -17.86
CA VAL A 516 20.53 -23.05 -16.98
C VAL A 516 21.17 -21.83 -17.62
N ALA A 517 21.26 -20.74 -16.85
CA ALA A 517 22.00 -19.55 -17.19
C ALA A 517 23.24 -19.41 -16.30
N ILE A 518 24.41 -19.25 -16.91
CA ILE A 518 25.70 -19.12 -16.21
C ILE A 518 26.19 -17.67 -16.28
N SER A 519 26.23 -17.06 -17.47
CA SER A 519 26.75 -15.69 -17.61
C SER A 519 25.86 -14.67 -16.90
N PRO A 520 26.42 -13.59 -16.32
CA PRO A 520 25.65 -12.53 -15.68
C PRO A 520 24.50 -12.00 -16.55
N GLU A 521 24.72 -11.83 -17.86
CA GLU A 521 23.73 -11.35 -18.82
C GLU A 521 22.60 -12.36 -19.04
N ALA A 522 22.91 -13.66 -19.09
CA ALA A 522 21.90 -14.71 -19.19
C ALA A 522 21.06 -14.80 -17.91
N ARG A 523 21.71 -14.74 -16.74
CA ARG A 523 21.03 -14.74 -15.44
C ARG A 523 20.11 -13.53 -15.30
N LYS A 524 20.60 -12.34 -15.65
CA LYS A 524 19.80 -11.11 -15.67
C LYS A 524 18.57 -11.26 -16.57
N ARG A 525 18.72 -11.86 -17.77
CA ARG A 525 17.60 -12.11 -18.68
C ARG A 525 16.51 -13.02 -18.08
N PHE A 526 16.87 -14.08 -17.38
CA PHE A 526 15.89 -14.94 -16.70
C PHE A 526 15.11 -14.18 -15.61
N TRP A 527 15.80 -13.28 -14.90
CA TRP A 527 15.20 -12.47 -13.84
C TRP A 527 14.42 -11.23 -14.32
N LEU A 528 14.55 -10.83 -15.58
CA LEU A 528 13.82 -9.67 -16.14
C LEU A 528 12.30 -9.87 -16.10
N ASP A 529 11.83 -11.10 -16.34
CA ASP A 529 10.40 -11.42 -16.37
C ASP A 529 9.74 -11.19 -14.99
N ARG A 530 10.45 -11.51 -13.89
CA ARG A 530 10.01 -11.18 -12.52
C ARG A 530 9.89 -9.68 -12.29
N LYS A 531 10.85 -8.88 -12.75
CA LYS A 531 10.82 -7.42 -12.54
C LYS A 531 9.64 -6.74 -13.25
N ARG A 532 9.12 -7.36 -14.32
CA ARG A 532 7.94 -6.87 -15.06
C ARG A 532 6.62 -7.13 -14.36
N THR A 533 6.57 -7.90 -13.27
CA THR A 533 5.32 -8.15 -12.52
C THR A 533 4.67 -6.87 -11.99
N ALA A 534 5.46 -5.83 -11.67
CA ALA A 534 4.93 -4.51 -11.30
C ALA A 534 4.14 -3.83 -12.44
N ALA A 535 4.44 -4.16 -13.70
CA ALA A 535 3.74 -3.64 -14.88
C ALA A 535 2.33 -4.22 -15.05
N ILE A 536 1.93 -5.24 -14.28
CA ILE A 536 0.55 -5.76 -14.24
C ILE A 536 -0.45 -4.67 -13.80
N SER A 537 0.01 -3.70 -13.01
CA SER A 537 -0.76 -2.49 -12.68
C SER A 537 -1.21 -1.71 -13.92
N LYS A 538 -0.44 -1.72 -15.02
CA LYS A 538 -0.79 -1.03 -16.28
C LYS A 538 -1.93 -1.72 -17.03
N HIS A 539 -2.20 -3.00 -16.74
CA HIS A 539 -3.20 -3.81 -17.44
C HIS A 539 -4.47 -4.03 -16.62
N THR A 540 -4.53 -3.53 -15.39
CA THR A 540 -5.69 -3.68 -14.50
C THR A 540 -6.49 -2.38 -14.48
N ASN A 541 -7.47 -2.27 -15.40
CA ASN A 541 -8.49 -1.21 -15.40
C ASN A 541 -9.52 -1.36 -14.26
N ALA A 542 -9.31 -2.28 -13.32
CA ALA A 542 -10.26 -2.68 -12.29
C ALA A 542 -9.61 -2.70 -10.91
N PHE A 543 -10.46 -2.64 -9.88
CA PHE A 543 -10.11 -2.80 -8.47
C PHE A 543 -9.22 -4.05 -8.28
N LYS A 544 -7.94 -3.84 -7.97
CA LYS A 544 -7.00 -4.93 -7.66
C LYS A 544 -7.04 -5.19 -6.16
N ILE A 545 -7.40 -6.42 -5.77
CA ILE A 545 -7.26 -6.89 -4.38
C ILE A 545 -5.92 -7.63 -4.31
N ASN A 546 -5.05 -7.22 -3.39
CA ASN A 546 -3.78 -7.90 -3.12
C ASN A 546 -3.93 -8.74 -1.84
N GLU A 547 -3.50 -9.99 -1.89
CA GLU A 547 -3.37 -10.85 -0.73
C GLU A 547 -1.92 -11.34 -0.62
N ASP A 548 -1.32 -11.22 0.56
CA ASP A 548 0.00 -11.74 0.91
C ASP A 548 -0.18 -12.83 1.97
N VAL A 549 -0.12 -14.09 1.52
CA VAL A 549 -0.50 -15.25 2.33
C VAL A 549 0.66 -16.22 2.47
N VAL A 550 0.68 -16.92 3.61
CA VAL A 550 1.65 -17.97 3.89
C VAL A 550 0.96 -19.32 3.78
N ILE A 551 1.42 -20.15 2.85
CA ILE A 551 0.82 -21.45 2.53
C ILE A 551 1.88 -22.54 2.78
N PRO A 552 1.54 -23.63 3.50
CA PRO A 552 2.41 -24.80 3.56
C PRO A 552 2.71 -25.31 2.14
N LEU A 553 3.98 -25.36 1.74
CA LEU A 553 4.38 -25.72 0.37
C LEU A 553 3.69 -27.00 -0.17
N PRO A 554 3.51 -28.09 0.60
CA PRO A 554 2.82 -29.29 0.11
C PRO A 554 1.35 -29.06 -0.30
N ARG A 555 0.72 -28.00 0.20
CA ARG A 555 -0.69 -27.65 -0.06
C ARG A 555 -0.86 -26.54 -1.10
N MET A 556 0.21 -26.08 -1.73
CA MET A 556 0.15 -25.00 -2.72
C MET A 556 -0.71 -25.37 -3.94
N ALA A 557 -0.75 -26.65 -4.31
CA ALA A 557 -1.62 -27.15 -5.37
C ALA A 557 -3.10 -26.95 -5.03
N GLU A 558 -3.51 -27.39 -3.83
CA GLU A 558 -4.89 -27.21 -3.32
C GLU A 558 -5.28 -25.74 -3.27
N TYR A 559 -4.36 -24.87 -2.83
CA TYR A 559 -4.58 -23.42 -2.81
C TYR A 559 -4.83 -22.87 -4.21
N THR A 560 -3.97 -23.21 -5.17
CA THR A 560 -4.07 -22.73 -6.56
C THR A 560 -5.38 -23.21 -7.21
N GLU A 561 -5.73 -24.48 -7.04
CA GLU A 561 -6.99 -25.04 -7.54
C GLU A 561 -8.21 -24.38 -6.88
N GLY A 562 -8.14 -24.09 -5.58
CA GLY A 562 -9.17 -23.37 -4.85
C GLY A 562 -9.42 -21.96 -5.39
N ILE A 563 -8.36 -21.19 -5.62
CA ILE A 563 -8.47 -19.83 -6.21
C ILE A 563 -9.02 -19.90 -7.64
N GLU A 564 -8.58 -20.87 -8.45
CA GLU A 564 -9.10 -21.04 -9.81
C GLU A 564 -10.59 -21.39 -9.80
N ARG A 565 -11.01 -22.28 -8.90
CA ARG A 565 -12.41 -22.63 -8.72
C ARG A 565 -13.25 -21.41 -8.35
N ILE A 566 -12.83 -20.61 -7.37
CA ILE A 566 -13.52 -19.37 -6.98
C ILE A 566 -13.64 -18.43 -8.18
N ASN A 567 -12.58 -18.26 -8.96
CA ASN A 567 -12.59 -17.43 -10.15
C ASN A 567 -13.63 -17.91 -11.19
N ILE A 568 -13.71 -19.22 -11.43
CA ILE A 568 -14.67 -19.81 -12.37
C ILE A 568 -16.09 -19.61 -11.86
N GLU A 569 -16.37 -19.96 -10.60
CA GLU A 569 -17.70 -19.83 -9.98
C GLU A 569 -18.19 -18.37 -10.03
N LEU A 570 -17.36 -17.41 -9.59
CA LEU A 570 -17.71 -15.99 -9.63
C LEU A 570 -17.83 -15.44 -11.06
N SER A 571 -16.99 -15.89 -11.99
CA SER A 571 -17.09 -15.48 -13.40
C SER A 571 -18.40 -15.95 -14.02
N LEU A 572 -18.82 -17.19 -13.74
CA LEU A 572 -20.08 -17.74 -14.23
C LEU A 572 -21.27 -16.99 -13.65
N VAL A 573 -21.29 -16.76 -12.33
CA VAL A 573 -22.35 -15.99 -11.66
C VAL A 573 -22.46 -14.58 -12.26
N ASN A 574 -21.33 -13.89 -12.47
CA ASN A 574 -21.34 -12.55 -13.07
C ASN A 574 -21.82 -12.55 -14.52
N LYS A 575 -21.46 -13.55 -15.32
CA LYS A 575 -21.92 -13.68 -16.72
C LYS A 575 -23.41 -13.96 -16.80
N ILE A 576 -23.93 -14.84 -15.94
CA ILE A 576 -25.36 -15.12 -15.86
C ILE A 576 -26.10 -13.86 -15.46
N ARG A 577 -25.68 -13.19 -14.38
CA ARG A 577 -26.28 -11.92 -13.95
C ARG A 577 -26.26 -10.87 -15.05
N LEU A 578 -25.15 -10.73 -15.79
CA LEU A 578 -25.08 -9.80 -16.91
C LEU A 578 -26.05 -10.19 -18.04
N ALA A 579 -26.15 -11.48 -18.36
CA ALA A 579 -27.10 -11.97 -19.36
C ALA A 579 -28.55 -11.66 -18.94
N ASP A 580 -28.91 -11.91 -17.67
CA ASP A 580 -30.24 -11.62 -17.13
C ASP A 580 -30.55 -10.11 -17.19
N GLU A 581 -29.59 -9.25 -16.81
CA GLU A 581 -29.76 -7.79 -16.88
C GLU A 581 -29.86 -7.30 -18.33
N LEU A 582 -29.10 -7.88 -19.26
CA LEU A 582 -29.18 -7.56 -20.69
C LEU A 582 -30.52 -8.01 -21.28
N GLU A 583 -30.98 -9.22 -20.96
CA GLU A 583 -32.29 -9.72 -21.36
C GLU A 583 -33.39 -8.80 -20.84
N ALA A 584 -33.38 -8.50 -19.53
CA ALA A 584 -34.32 -7.57 -18.92
C ALA A 584 -34.27 -6.17 -19.55
N PHE A 585 -33.08 -5.70 -19.96
CA PHE A 585 -32.92 -4.43 -20.66
C PHE A 585 -33.53 -4.46 -22.07
N PHE A 586 -33.26 -5.51 -22.85
CA PHE A 586 -33.81 -5.68 -24.20
C PHE A 586 -35.33 -5.91 -24.21
N SER A 587 -35.87 -6.62 -23.22
CA SER A 587 -37.31 -6.86 -23.10
C SER A 587 -38.13 -5.62 -22.75
N ARG A 588 -37.52 -4.53 -22.24
CA ARG A 588 -38.24 -3.28 -21.91
C ARG A 588 -38.73 -2.50 -23.14
N GLY A 589 -38.34 -2.88 -24.35
CA GLY A 589 -38.86 -2.35 -25.62
C GLY A 589 -38.46 -0.91 -25.98
N ASN A 590 -38.09 -0.08 -25.00
CA ASN A 590 -37.70 1.31 -25.19
C ASN A 590 -36.17 1.44 -25.16
N LEU A 591 -35.50 0.74 -26.08
CA LEU A 591 -34.05 0.83 -26.21
C LEU A 591 -33.67 2.26 -26.62
N PRO A 592 -32.69 2.90 -25.95
CA PRO A 592 -32.21 4.23 -26.31
C PRO A 592 -31.39 4.14 -27.59
N LEU A 593 -32.05 3.89 -28.71
CA LEU A 593 -31.48 4.07 -30.04
C LEU A 593 -31.33 5.57 -30.21
N GLY A 594 -30.09 6.06 -30.35
CA GLY A 594 -29.84 7.44 -30.72
C GLY A 594 -30.65 7.78 -31.98
N LYS A 595 -31.14 9.02 -32.09
CA LYS A 595 -31.74 9.48 -33.33
C LYS A 595 -30.70 9.34 -34.45
N LEU A 596 -31.00 8.49 -35.42
CA LEU A 596 -30.29 8.45 -36.70
C LEU A 596 -30.59 9.78 -37.41
N ASP A 597 -29.70 10.75 -37.27
CA ASP A 597 -29.63 11.87 -38.20
C ASP A 597 -28.91 11.38 -39.47
N ASP A 598 -29.58 10.51 -40.25
CA ASP A 598 -29.56 10.48 -41.71
C ASP A 598 -30.25 9.21 -42.25
N ALA A 599 -31.25 9.42 -43.10
CA ALA A 599 -32.16 8.40 -43.61
C ALA A 599 -31.58 7.53 -44.75
N ASN A 600 -30.25 7.37 -44.87
CA ASN A 600 -29.66 6.75 -46.07
C ASN A 600 -28.60 5.66 -45.88
N GLU A 601 -28.33 5.16 -44.67
CA GLU A 601 -27.39 4.03 -44.52
C GLU A 601 -27.96 2.92 -43.63
N ILE A 602 -28.56 1.92 -44.29
CA ILE A 602 -28.70 0.57 -43.73
C ILE A 602 -27.81 -0.35 -44.55
N PRO A 603 -26.88 -1.10 -43.94
CA PRO A 603 -26.47 -2.38 -44.50
C PRO A 603 -27.10 -3.53 -43.73
N SER A 604 -27.66 -4.44 -44.51
CA SER A 604 -28.24 -5.76 -44.21
C SER A 604 -27.47 -6.61 -43.19
#